data_AF-A0A833P271-F1
#
_entry.id   AF-A0A833P271-F1
#
_cell.length_a   1.000
_cell.length_b   1.000
_cell.length_c   1.000
_cell.angle_alpha   90.00
_cell.angle_beta   90.00
_cell.angle_gamma   90.00
#
_symmetry.space_group_name_H-M   'P 1'
#
loop_
_entity.id
_entity.type
_entity.pdbx_description
1 polymer ?
#
loop_
_entity_poly.entity_id
_entity_poly.type
_entity_poly.pdbx_seq_one_letter_code
_entity_poly.pdbx_strand_id
1 'polypeptide(L)'
;MELNRRHFLAGTAAGAATLYAPAVIGQAKPRVVVIGGGPGGATAAKYIARDSQGAINVTLVEPSANFVTCFHSNLYLGGYKTFEEITHSYDDLTKKYAVNHARKMATFINRDTKTVNLDDSSTLSYDKLVIAPGIDLKYDSVPGWGKEHELAMPHAWKAGPQTQLLRKRLMEVPDGGIIVMIAPPNPYRCPPGPYERVSMMAHVLKATGRTKCKIIVLDPKEAFSKQGLFQASWEQHYPGMVEWLGPKVHDGVKSVDPKTNTVVTGFETYKNVALVNVIPAQMAGMIAREAKLTNASGFCPIDPASMKSASDPNIFILGDASIAGDMPKSAFAANSQAKVAANVIRNELTGSRLFPAKYTNTCWSLVETDDAIKVGGAYEPKDGKISATETYLSKPTEDAATRKQTQAENMGWYSGIVTDMFN
;
A
#
# COMPACT_ATOMS: atom_id res chain seq x y z
N MET A 1 -11.79 -99.41 7.41
CA MET A 1 -11.08 -98.51 8.35
C MET A 1 -12.05 -97.37 8.65
N GLU A 2 -12.79 -97.48 9.75
CA GLU A 2 -13.79 -96.49 10.13
C GLU A 2 -13.12 -95.31 10.85
N LEU A 3 -13.47 -94.09 10.45
CA LEU A 3 -13.08 -92.86 11.15
C LEU A 3 -14.33 -92.10 11.59
N ASN A 4 -14.33 -91.80 12.88
CA ASN A 4 -15.43 -91.44 13.76
C ASN A 4 -15.77 -89.93 13.69
N ARG A 5 -17.07 -89.59 13.76
CA ARG A 5 -17.71 -88.27 13.62
C ARG A 5 -17.54 -87.31 14.82
N ARG A 6 -16.41 -87.31 15.55
CA ARG A 6 -16.31 -86.59 16.85
C ARG A 6 -15.18 -85.58 17.05
N HIS A 7 -14.54 -85.06 16.01
CA HIS A 7 -13.49 -84.02 16.16
C HIS A 7 -13.60 -82.80 15.22
N PHE A 8 -14.80 -82.42 14.77
CA PHE A 8 -14.96 -81.25 13.87
C PHE A 8 -15.45 -79.96 14.57
N LEU A 9 -15.37 -79.84 15.89
CA LEU A 9 -15.89 -78.65 16.60
C LEU A 9 -14.98 -78.12 17.71
N ALA A 10 -13.66 -78.12 17.51
CA ALA A 10 -12.75 -77.42 18.40
C ALA A 10 -11.60 -76.79 17.63
N GLY A 11 -11.60 -75.46 17.52
CA GLY A 11 -10.36 -74.71 17.35
C GLY A 11 -10.22 -73.76 16.17
N THR A 12 -11.24 -72.99 15.80
CA THR A 12 -11.03 -71.75 15.01
C THR A 12 -11.91 -70.61 15.52
N ALA A 13 -11.67 -70.20 16.76
CA ALA A 13 -12.04 -68.88 17.26
C ALA A 13 -10.77 -68.03 17.43
N ALA A 14 -10.07 -67.76 16.33
CA ALA A 14 -9.11 -66.67 16.29
C ALA A 14 -9.91 -65.38 16.08
N GLY A 15 -10.30 -64.74 17.19
CA GLY A 15 -10.95 -63.45 17.17
C GLY A 15 -10.07 -62.44 16.43
N ALA A 16 -10.56 -61.93 15.31
CA ALA A 16 -10.02 -60.74 14.69
C ALA A 16 -10.35 -59.56 15.61
N ALA A 17 -9.48 -59.31 16.58
CA ALA A 17 -9.41 -58.02 17.25
C ALA A 17 -8.96 -57.01 16.19
N THR A 18 -9.93 -56.44 15.48
CA THR A 18 -9.73 -55.20 14.75
C THR A 18 -9.41 -54.14 15.79
N LEU A 19 -8.11 -53.88 15.97
CA LEU A 19 -7.64 -52.70 16.65
C LEU A 19 -8.22 -51.50 15.88
N TYR A 20 -9.31 -50.94 16.40
CA TYR A 20 -9.72 -49.59 16.08
C TYR A 20 -8.61 -48.67 16.60
N ALA A 21 -7.56 -48.48 15.80
CA ALA A 21 -6.71 -47.32 15.96
C ALA A 21 -7.63 -46.12 15.70
N PRO A 22 -7.85 -45.22 16.67
CA PRO A 22 -8.52 -43.98 16.37
C PRO A 22 -7.71 -43.32 15.26
N ALA A 23 -8.35 -43.02 14.13
CA ALA A 23 -7.76 -42.16 13.15
C ALA A 23 -7.47 -40.85 13.90
N VAL A 24 -6.22 -40.65 14.28
CA VAL A 24 -5.71 -39.33 14.64
C VAL A 24 -5.71 -38.57 13.33
N ILE A 25 -6.89 -38.07 12.93
CA ILE A 25 -7.01 -37.02 11.94
C ILE A 25 -6.39 -35.82 12.63
N GLY A 26 -5.06 -35.72 12.55
CA GLY A 26 -4.36 -34.50 12.91
C GLY A 26 -5.02 -33.40 12.10
N GLN A 27 -5.77 -32.53 12.77
CA GLN A 27 -6.53 -31.49 12.10
C GLN A 27 -5.52 -30.63 11.33
N ALA A 28 -5.56 -30.69 10.00
CA ALA A 28 -4.64 -29.93 9.18
C ALA A 28 -4.76 -28.45 9.57
N LYS A 29 -3.61 -27.79 9.81
CA LYS A 29 -3.60 -26.38 10.24
C LYS A 29 -4.37 -25.53 9.23
N PRO A 30 -5.28 -24.65 9.68
CA PRO A 30 -5.93 -23.69 8.80
C PRO A 30 -4.91 -22.90 7.97
N ARG A 31 -5.25 -22.62 6.72
CA ARG A 31 -4.37 -21.98 5.74
C ARG A 31 -4.83 -20.57 5.46
N VAL A 32 -3.91 -19.62 5.62
CA VAL A 32 -4.12 -18.24 5.20
C VAL A 32 -3.14 -17.92 4.08
N VAL A 33 -3.67 -17.50 2.94
CA VAL A 33 -2.87 -16.94 1.85
C VAL A 33 -2.98 -15.43 1.90
N VAL A 34 -1.85 -14.73 1.76
CA VAL A 34 -1.76 -13.27 1.73
C VAL A 34 -1.15 -12.84 0.40
N ILE A 35 -1.87 -12.07 -0.41
CA ILE A 35 -1.40 -11.56 -1.70
C ILE A 35 -0.91 -10.11 -1.55
N GLY A 36 0.38 -9.90 -1.82
CA GLY A 36 1.07 -8.60 -1.79
C GLY A 36 1.83 -8.33 -0.49
N GLY A 37 3.14 -8.07 -0.59
CA GLY A 37 4.05 -7.85 0.54
C GLY A 37 4.19 -6.40 1.04
N GLY A 38 3.24 -5.52 0.68
CA GLY A 38 3.24 -4.13 1.18
C GLY A 38 2.74 -3.97 2.62
N PRO A 39 2.48 -2.73 3.07
CA PRO A 39 2.05 -2.43 4.45
C PRO A 39 0.84 -3.19 4.95
N GLY A 40 -0.13 -3.49 4.08
CA GLY A 40 -1.29 -4.31 4.46
C GLY A 40 -0.92 -5.78 4.62
N GLY A 41 -0.30 -6.37 3.61
CA GLY A 41 -0.05 -7.81 3.58
C GLY A 41 1.09 -8.27 4.48
N ALA A 42 2.22 -7.55 4.55
CA ALA A 42 3.31 -7.88 5.45
C ALA A 42 2.86 -7.86 6.93
N THR A 43 2.13 -6.81 7.33
CA THR A 43 1.56 -6.71 8.67
C THR A 43 0.55 -7.83 8.94
N ALA A 44 -0.36 -8.12 7.99
CA ALA A 44 -1.33 -9.20 8.16
C ALA A 44 -0.63 -10.55 8.31
N ALA A 45 0.32 -10.88 7.44
CA ALA A 45 1.07 -12.13 7.48
C ALA A 45 1.80 -12.29 8.81
N LYS A 46 2.52 -11.26 9.27
CA LYS A 46 3.24 -11.27 10.55
C LYS A 46 2.29 -11.47 11.73
N TYR A 47 1.24 -10.68 11.86
CA TYR A 47 0.35 -10.73 13.03
C TYR A 47 -0.46 -12.03 13.08
N ILE A 48 -0.89 -12.57 11.93
CA ILE A 48 -1.56 -13.86 11.87
C ILE A 48 -0.60 -14.97 12.29
N ALA A 49 0.62 -15.00 11.74
CA ALA A 49 1.60 -16.04 12.05
C ALA A 49 2.08 -15.98 13.51
N ARG A 50 2.56 -14.81 13.95
CA ARG A 50 3.07 -14.58 15.31
C ARG A 50 2.02 -14.91 16.38
N ASP A 51 0.82 -14.37 16.25
CA ASP A 51 -0.17 -14.43 17.33
C ASP A 51 -1.01 -15.72 17.30
N SER A 52 -0.97 -16.49 16.20
CA SER A 52 -1.55 -17.84 16.16
C SER A 52 -0.64 -18.89 16.80
N GLN A 53 0.62 -18.55 17.13
CA GLN A 53 1.58 -19.46 17.74
C GLN A 53 1.73 -20.79 16.98
N GLY A 54 1.73 -20.70 15.65
CA GLY A 54 1.86 -21.86 14.77
C GLY A 54 0.56 -22.65 14.56
N ALA A 55 -0.59 -22.19 15.05
CA ALA A 55 -1.89 -22.81 14.78
C ALA A 55 -2.38 -22.57 13.35
N ILE A 56 -1.93 -21.50 12.68
CA ILE A 56 -2.30 -21.16 11.30
C ILE A 56 -1.07 -21.26 10.40
N ASN A 57 -1.23 -21.90 9.24
CA ASN A 57 -0.22 -21.89 8.18
C ASN A 57 -0.39 -20.64 7.31
N VAL A 58 0.61 -19.75 7.28
CA VAL A 58 0.53 -18.47 6.56
C VAL A 58 1.47 -18.49 5.36
N THR A 59 0.94 -18.22 4.17
CA THR A 59 1.73 -18.07 2.94
C THR A 59 1.57 -16.67 2.37
N LEU A 60 2.66 -15.91 2.33
CA LEU A 60 2.76 -14.62 1.65
C LEU A 60 3.18 -14.82 0.18
N VAL A 61 2.34 -14.37 -0.75
CA VAL A 61 2.58 -14.35 -2.19
C VAL A 61 3.03 -12.95 -2.59
N GLU A 62 4.32 -12.81 -2.89
CA GLU A 62 4.95 -11.54 -3.28
C GLU A 62 6.16 -11.82 -4.16
N PRO A 63 6.16 -11.39 -5.43
CA PRO A 63 7.25 -11.69 -6.37
C PRO A 63 8.54 -10.92 -6.07
N SER A 64 8.47 -9.73 -5.46
CA SER A 64 9.65 -8.90 -5.22
C SER A 64 10.51 -9.48 -4.10
N ALA A 65 11.83 -9.50 -4.32
CA ALA A 65 12.76 -9.96 -3.29
C ALA A 65 12.82 -9.03 -2.07
N ASN A 66 12.60 -7.73 -2.29
CA ASN A 66 12.59 -6.68 -1.27
C ASN A 66 11.39 -5.76 -1.51
N PHE A 67 10.91 -5.12 -0.45
CA PHE A 67 9.92 -4.05 -0.51
C PHE A 67 10.60 -2.68 -0.51
N VAL A 68 10.36 -1.87 -1.55
CA VAL A 68 10.78 -0.46 -1.56
C VAL A 68 9.61 0.40 -1.11
N THR A 69 9.80 1.17 -0.04
CA THR A 69 8.75 2.03 0.52
C THR A 69 8.50 3.23 -0.39
N CYS A 70 7.22 3.49 -0.69
CA CYS A 70 6.81 4.71 -1.37
C CYS A 70 6.56 5.86 -0.38
N PHE A 71 6.24 5.54 0.87
CA PHE A 71 6.35 6.50 1.97
C PHE A 71 7.85 6.73 2.24
N HIS A 72 8.25 7.97 2.52
CA HIS A 72 9.66 8.39 2.61
C HIS A 72 10.48 8.31 1.30
N SER A 73 9.92 7.85 0.17
CA SER A 73 10.65 7.93 -1.11
C SER A 73 10.88 9.37 -1.57
N ASN A 74 10.01 10.31 -1.18
CA ASN A 74 10.24 11.74 -1.37
C ASN A 74 11.43 12.26 -0.54
N LEU A 75 11.70 11.68 0.64
CA LEU A 75 12.90 12.02 1.43
C LEU A 75 14.17 11.50 0.74
N TYR A 76 14.08 10.38 0.03
CA TYR A 76 15.14 9.99 -0.90
C TYR A 76 15.27 10.97 -2.08
N LEU A 77 14.18 11.55 -2.62
CA LEU A 77 14.29 12.62 -3.63
C LEU A 77 14.97 13.88 -3.05
N GLY A 78 14.61 14.27 -1.83
CA GLY A 78 15.17 15.43 -1.12
C GLY A 78 16.60 15.23 -0.62
N GLY A 79 17.11 14.00 -0.58
CA GLY A 79 18.46 13.69 -0.08
C GLY A 79 18.55 13.46 1.43
N TYR A 80 17.42 13.32 2.13
CA TYR A 80 17.35 13.00 3.56
C TYR A 80 17.47 11.50 3.85
N LYS A 81 17.28 10.66 2.83
CA LYS A 81 17.44 9.20 2.92
C LYS A 81 18.19 8.65 1.72
N THR A 82 18.90 7.55 1.92
CA THR A 82 19.41 6.73 0.82
C THR A 82 18.33 5.79 0.27
N PHE A 83 18.61 5.16 -0.87
CA PHE A 83 17.67 4.19 -1.46
C PHE A 83 17.62 2.89 -0.64
N GLU A 84 18.75 2.55 -0.01
CA GLU A 84 18.91 1.38 0.86
C GLU A 84 18.06 1.53 2.13
N GLU A 85 18.03 2.72 2.74
CA GLU A 85 17.18 3.01 3.91
C GLU A 85 15.67 2.85 3.64
N ILE A 86 15.26 2.92 2.38
CA ILE A 86 13.88 2.74 1.94
C ILE A 86 13.58 1.35 1.37
N THR A 87 14.54 0.42 1.43
CA THR A 87 14.44 -0.94 0.88
C THR A 87 14.54 -1.98 2.00
N HIS A 88 13.51 -2.83 2.13
CA HIS A 88 13.39 -3.78 3.24
C HIS A 88 13.27 -5.22 2.75
N SER A 89 13.94 -6.15 3.43
CA SER A 89 13.84 -7.58 3.16
C SER A 89 12.64 -8.21 3.88
N TYR A 90 12.13 -9.30 3.31
CA TYR A 90 11.12 -10.16 3.93
C TYR A 90 11.72 -11.27 4.82
N ASP A 91 13.05 -11.35 4.92
CA ASP A 91 13.75 -12.44 5.60
C ASP A 91 13.26 -12.68 7.03
N ASP A 92 13.05 -11.63 7.82
CA ASP A 92 12.61 -11.75 9.21
C ASP A 92 11.18 -12.29 9.33
N LEU A 93 10.29 -12.02 8.34
CA LEU A 93 8.98 -12.67 8.26
C LEU A 93 9.12 -14.19 8.19
N THR A 94 10.08 -14.68 7.42
CA THR A 94 10.33 -16.12 7.27
C THR A 94 11.04 -16.70 8.48
N LYS A 95 12.14 -16.09 8.92
CA LYS A 95 13.05 -16.65 9.95
C LYS A 95 12.48 -16.56 11.36
N LYS A 96 11.77 -15.46 11.69
CA LYS A 96 11.25 -15.23 13.05
C LYS A 96 9.81 -15.67 13.23
N TYR A 97 8.99 -15.58 12.18
CA TYR A 97 7.54 -15.80 12.28
C TYR A 97 7.03 -16.99 11.46
N ALA A 98 7.90 -17.74 10.78
CA ALA A 98 7.55 -18.91 9.98
C ALA A 98 6.48 -18.63 8.90
N VAL A 99 6.47 -17.41 8.33
CA VAL A 99 5.67 -17.09 7.15
C VAL A 99 6.31 -17.76 5.94
N ASN A 100 5.56 -18.57 5.20
CA ASN A 100 6.03 -19.10 3.93
C ASN A 100 6.01 -17.99 2.88
N HIS A 101 7.17 -17.61 2.33
CA HIS A 101 7.24 -16.60 1.28
C HIS A 101 7.27 -17.27 -0.10
N ALA A 102 6.13 -17.28 -0.78
CA ALA A 102 6.03 -17.63 -2.18
C ALA A 102 6.47 -16.42 -3.04
N ARG A 103 7.70 -16.48 -3.55
CA ARG A 103 8.29 -15.46 -4.44
C ARG A 103 7.74 -15.57 -5.85
N LYS A 104 6.44 -15.35 -5.97
CA LYS A 104 5.61 -15.60 -7.15
C LYS A 104 4.52 -14.54 -7.27
N MET A 105 4.02 -14.34 -8.48
CA MET A 105 2.83 -13.52 -8.71
C MET A 105 1.56 -14.36 -8.60
N ALA A 106 0.54 -13.87 -7.90
CA ALA A 106 -0.81 -14.42 -7.97
C ALA A 106 -1.46 -14.01 -9.29
N THR A 107 -1.95 -14.97 -10.07
CA THR A 107 -2.51 -14.74 -11.42
C THR A 107 -4.02 -14.95 -11.48
N PHE A 108 -4.58 -15.78 -10.60
CA PHE A 108 -6.02 -16.03 -10.57
C PHE A 108 -6.49 -16.43 -9.17
N ILE A 109 -7.70 -16.01 -8.79
CA ILE A 109 -8.35 -16.42 -7.55
C ILE A 109 -9.62 -17.19 -7.91
N ASN A 110 -9.64 -18.49 -7.62
CA ASN A 110 -10.85 -19.29 -7.68
C ASN A 110 -11.56 -19.23 -6.32
N ARG A 111 -12.71 -18.58 -6.28
CA ARG A 111 -13.50 -18.37 -5.07
C ARG A 111 -14.35 -19.59 -4.70
N ASP A 112 -14.75 -20.38 -5.70
CA ASP A 112 -15.57 -21.58 -5.51
C ASP A 112 -14.74 -22.71 -4.90
N THR A 113 -13.53 -22.92 -5.40
CA THR A 113 -12.60 -23.95 -4.89
C THR A 113 -11.65 -23.44 -3.81
N LYS A 114 -11.72 -22.14 -3.47
CA LYS A 114 -10.84 -21.45 -2.52
C LYS A 114 -9.35 -21.67 -2.81
N THR A 115 -8.94 -21.35 -4.03
CA THR A 115 -7.54 -21.47 -4.47
C THR A 115 -7.01 -20.19 -5.12
N VAL A 116 -5.70 -20.02 -5.05
CA VAL A 116 -4.93 -18.99 -5.75
C VAL A 116 -3.96 -19.69 -6.70
N ASN A 117 -4.03 -19.36 -7.98
CA ASN A 117 -3.05 -19.82 -8.97
C ASN A 117 -1.90 -18.83 -9.03
N LEU A 118 -0.69 -19.37 -9.18
CA LEU A 118 0.54 -18.59 -9.30
C LEU A 118 1.04 -18.57 -10.75
N ASP A 119 1.99 -17.68 -11.03
CA ASP A 119 2.64 -17.53 -12.34
C ASP A 119 3.46 -18.75 -12.81
N ASP A 120 3.82 -19.65 -11.89
CA ASP A 120 4.48 -20.92 -12.19
C ASP A 120 3.52 -22.11 -12.30
N SER A 121 2.21 -21.84 -12.44
CA SER A 121 1.13 -22.83 -12.51
C SER A 121 0.88 -23.62 -11.23
N SER A 122 1.64 -23.38 -10.14
CA SER A 122 1.31 -23.95 -8.85
C SER A 122 0.04 -23.31 -8.28
N THR A 123 -0.62 -24.04 -7.36
CA THR A 123 -1.89 -23.63 -6.76
C THR A 123 -1.80 -23.68 -5.24
N LEU A 124 -2.27 -22.63 -4.58
CA LEU A 124 -2.37 -22.53 -3.13
C LEU A 124 -3.84 -22.54 -2.71
N SER A 125 -4.24 -23.52 -1.91
CA SER A 125 -5.56 -23.52 -1.27
C SER A 125 -5.56 -22.65 -0.01
N TYR A 126 -6.68 -22.00 0.28
CA TYR A 126 -6.84 -21.17 1.47
C TYR A 126 -8.14 -21.48 2.21
N ASP A 127 -8.13 -21.28 3.52
CA ASP A 127 -9.33 -21.20 4.35
C ASP A 127 -9.77 -19.73 4.49
N LYS A 128 -8.81 -18.81 4.57
CA LYS A 128 -9.00 -17.35 4.44
C LYS A 128 -7.94 -16.74 3.51
N LEU A 129 -8.35 -15.73 2.74
CA LEU A 129 -7.49 -15.04 1.79
C LEU A 129 -7.39 -13.55 2.16
N VAL A 130 -6.18 -13.02 2.26
CA VAL A 130 -5.93 -11.58 2.40
C VAL A 130 -5.44 -11.03 1.06
N ILE A 131 -6.06 -9.97 0.57
CA ILE A 131 -5.74 -9.31 -0.69
C ILE A 131 -5.29 -7.88 -0.38
N ALA A 132 -3.99 -7.61 -0.54
CA ALA A 132 -3.37 -6.30 -0.32
C ALA A 132 -2.50 -5.84 -1.52
N PRO A 133 -3.03 -5.82 -2.77
CA PRO A 133 -2.25 -5.61 -3.98
C PRO A 133 -1.85 -4.13 -4.21
N GLY A 134 -2.26 -3.23 -3.31
CA GLY A 134 -2.08 -1.79 -3.49
C GLY A 134 -2.90 -1.26 -4.67
N ILE A 135 -2.28 -0.36 -5.43
CA ILE A 135 -2.89 0.32 -6.58
C ILE A 135 -2.37 -0.23 -7.91
N ASP A 136 -3.17 -0.07 -8.95
CA ASP A 136 -2.71 0.11 -10.32
C ASP A 136 -2.87 1.56 -10.75
N LEU A 137 -2.04 1.95 -11.72
CA LEU A 137 -2.17 3.21 -12.41
C LEU A 137 -3.20 3.05 -13.51
N LYS A 138 -4.14 3.99 -13.60
CA LYS A 138 -5.04 4.11 -14.74
C LYS A 138 -4.28 4.83 -15.85
N TYR A 139 -3.50 4.06 -16.59
CA TYR A 139 -2.92 4.50 -17.86
C TYR A 139 -4.05 5.07 -18.74
N ASP A 140 -3.76 6.12 -19.51
CA ASP A 140 -4.71 6.92 -20.30
C ASP A 140 -5.62 7.89 -19.50
N SER A 141 -5.49 7.96 -18.18
CA SER A 141 -6.21 9.00 -17.39
C SER A 141 -5.63 10.41 -17.54
N VAL A 142 -4.44 10.53 -18.14
CA VAL A 142 -3.82 11.79 -18.54
C VAL A 142 -3.66 11.73 -20.06
N PRO A 143 -4.33 12.61 -20.84
CA PRO A 143 -4.27 12.53 -22.28
C PRO A 143 -2.84 12.64 -22.82
N GLY A 144 -2.44 11.74 -23.72
CA GLY A 144 -1.08 11.68 -24.26
C GLY A 144 -0.06 10.98 -23.36
N TRP A 145 -0.46 10.45 -22.21
CA TRP A 145 0.39 9.66 -21.32
C TRP A 145 -0.14 8.25 -21.12
N GLY A 146 0.75 7.27 -21.24
CA GLY A 146 0.47 5.84 -21.25
C GLY A 146 1.64 5.06 -20.65
N LYS A 147 1.55 3.74 -20.59
CA LYS A 147 2.55 2.89 -19.93
C LYS A 147 3.93 3.00 -20.58
N GLU A 148 3.97 3.09 -21.90
CA GLU A 148 5.16 3.29 -22.73
C GLU A 148 5.88 4.62 -22.46
N HIS A 149 5.21 5.58 -21.80
CA HIS A 149 5.71 6.92 -21.54
C HIS A 149 6.31 7.09 -20.14
N GLU A 150 6.19 6.09 -19.25
CA GLU A 150 6.59 6.22 -17.84
C GLU A 150 8.11 6.38 -17.62
N LEU A 151 8.94 6.11 -18.63
CA LEU A 151 10.39 6.36 -18.56
C LEU A 151 10.79 7.78 -18.99
N ALA A 152 9.97 8.41 -19.84
CA ALA A 152 10.15 9.79 -20.28
C ALA A 152 9.53 10.77 -19.25
N MET A 153 8.31 10.45 -18.81
CA MET A 153 7.55 11.23 -17.82
C MET A 153 7.21 10.33 -16.62
N PRO A 154 8.14 10.15 -15.67
CA PRO A 154 7.99 9.21 -14.56
C PRO A 154 6.85 9.57 -13.63
N HIS A 155 6.19 8.56 -13.06
CA HIS A 155 5.15 8.74 -12.05
C HIS A 155 5.70 8.61 -10.63
N ALA A 156 6.64 7.68 -10.41
CA ALA A 156 7.20 7.36 -9.09
C ALA A 156 6.15 7.15 -7.97
N TRP A 157 4.97 6.68 -8.31
CA TRP A 157 3.86 6.35 -7.37
C TRP A 157 3.81 4.86 -6.96
N LYS A 158 4.57 4.03 -7.69
CA LYS A 158 5.08 2.73 -7.24
C LYS A 158 6.59 2.92 -7.10
N ALA A 159 7.11 2.68 -5.90
CA ALA A 159 8.51 2.93 -5.59
C ALA A 159 9.43 1.89 -6.24
N GLY A 160 10.74 2.13 -6.18
CA GLY A 160 11.74 1.27 -6.82
C GLY A 160 12.38 1.97 -8.03
N PRO A 161 12.48 1.31 -9.19
CA PRO A 161 13.12 1.88 -10.39
C PRO A 161 12.58 3.25 -10.80
N GLN A 162 11.26 3.44 -10.70
CA GLN A 162 10.61 4.72 -10.99
C GLN A 162 11.03 5.86 -10.04
N THR A 163 11.33 5.55 -8.78
CA THR A 163 11.84 6.54 -7.81
C THR A 163 13.27 6.96 -8.15
N GLN A 164 14.14 6.00 -8.48
CA GLN A 164 15.52 6.28 -8.90
C GLN A 164 15.55 7.07 -10.20
N LEU A 165 14.68 6.71 -11.17
CA LEU A 165 14.51 7.44 -12.41
C LEU A 165 14.09 8.90 -12.16
N LEU A 166 13.07 9.12 -11.32
CA LEU A 166 12.64 10.48 -11.00
C LEU A 166 13.74 11.30 -10.32
N ARG A 167 14.50 10.70 -9.39
CA ARG A 167 15.67 11.37 -8.77
C ARG A 167 16.71 11.72 -9.83
N LYS A 168 17.06 10.78 -10.71
CA LYS A 168 18.02 11.01 -11.79
C LYS A 168 17.60 12.20 -12.67
N ARG A 169 16.36 12.19 -13.17
CA ARG A 169 15.84 13.28 -14.02
C ARG A 169 15.79 14.62 -13.28
N LEU A 170 15.42 14.62 -12.00
CA LEU A 170 15.45 15.81 -11.15
C LEU A 170 16.86 16.40 -11.00
N MET A 171 17.88 15.54 -10.90
CA MET A 171 19.28 15.98 -10.84
C MET A 171 19.81 16.52 -12.18
N GLU A 172 19.16 16.17 -13.30
CA GLU A 172 19.48 16.67 -14.65
C GLU A 172 18.78 18.01 -14.97
N VAL A 173 17.84 18.47 -14.13
CA VAL A 173 17.17 19.77 -14.31
C VAL A 173 18.19 20.91 -14.18
N PRO A 174 18.38 21.76 -15.21
CA PRO A 174 19.28 22.91 -15.15
C PRO A 174 18.71 24.03 -14.29
N ASP A 175 19.57 24.94 -13.79
CA ASP A 175 19.09 26.17 -13.15
C ASP A 175 18.21 26.98 -14.12
N GLY A 176 17.07 27.45 -13.65
CA GLY A 176 16.04 28.08 -14.50
C GLY A 176 15.11 27.10 -15.23
N GLY A 177 15.33 25.78 -15.10
CA GLY A 177 14.45 24.77 -15.68
C GLY A 177 13.05 24.77 -15.08
N ILE A 178 12.04 24.49 -15.91
CA ILE A 178 10.65 24.32 -15.48
C ILE A 178 10.39 22.83 -15.24
N ILE A 179 9.76 22.53 -14.11
CA ILE A 179 9.19 21.23 -13.77
C ILE A 179 7.68 21.36 -13.81
N VAL A 180 7.00 20.42 -14.45
CA VAL A 180 5.53 20.32 -14.39
C VAL A 180 5.15 19.03 -13.68
N MET A 181 4.42 19.13 -12.57
CA MET A 181 3.82 17.98 -11.90
C MET A 181 2.32 17.95 -12.18
N ILE A 182 1.83 16.85 -12.74
CA ILE A 182 0.39 16.59 -12.89
C ILE A 182 -0.07 15.78 -11.69
N ALA A 183 -0.91 16.38 -10.85
CA ALA A 183 -1.45 15.72 -9.65
C ALA A 183 -2.64 14.81 -10.00
N PRO A 184 -2.87 13.72 -9.24
CA PRO A 184 -3.96 12.80 -9.53
C PRO A 184 -5.32 13.34 -9.03
N PRO A 185 -6.45 12.89 -9.62
CA PRO A 185 -7.78 13.09 -9.04
C PRO A 185 -8.01 12.18 -7.82
N ASN A 186 -8.99 12.53 -6.98
CA ASN A 186 -9.43 11.68 -5.88
C ASN A 186 -10.21 10.45 -6.38
N PRO A 187 -10.15 9.30 -5.67
CA PRO A 187 -9.20 8.97 -4.60
C PRO A 187 -7.85 8.47 -5.15
N TYR A 188 -6.76 8.69 -4.40
CA TYR A 188 -5.42 8.21 -4.73
C TYR A 188 -4.61 7.88 -3.47
N ARG A 189 -3.54 7.09 -3.63
CA ARG A 189 -2.58 6.77 -2.56
C ARG A 189 -1.90 8.03 -2.03
N CYS A 190 -1.89 8.20 -0.72
CA CYS A 190 -1.23 9.26 0.05
C CYS A 190 -1.61 10.67 -0.42
N PRO A 191 -2.77 11.21 0.02
CA PRO A 191 -3.23 12.54 -0.38
C PRO A 191 -2.19 13.67 -0.29
N PRO A 192 -1.37 13.81 0.78
CA PRO A 192 -0.37 14.87 0.85
C PRO A 192 0.92 14.57 0.05
N GLY A 193 1.10 13.35 -0.46
CA GLY A 193 2.32 12.88 -1.09
C GLY A 193 2.82 13.71 -2.30
N PRO A 194 1.94 14.19 -3.22
CA PRO A 194 2.39 15.00 -4.35
C PRO A 194 2.99 16.33 -3.89
N TYR A 195 2.46 16.89 -2.81
CA TYR A 195 2.85 18.20 -2.31
C TYR A 195 4.11 18.13 -1.44
N GLU A 196 4.27 17.04 -0.68
CA GLU A 196 5.58 16.71 -0.08
C GLU A 196 6.66 16.51 -1.16
N ARG A 197 6.32 15.85 -2.28
CA ARG A 197 7.24 15.68 -3.40
C ARG A 197 7.69 17.02 -3.97
N VAL A 198 6.76 17.95 -4.17
CA VAL A 198 7.09 19.32 -4.61
C VAL A 198 8.05 19.98 -3.64
N SER A 199 7.79 19.89 -2.33
CA SER A 199 8.71 20.41 -1.31
C SER A 199 10.10 19.79 -1.40
N MET A 200 10.21 18.46 -1.53
CA MET A 200 11.49 17.76 -1.62
C MET A 200 12.24 18.01 -2.93
N MET A 201 11.52 18.23 -4.04
CA MET A 201 12.10 18.71 -5.29
C MET A 201 12.65 20.13 -5.15
N ALA A 202 11.86 21.05 -4.59
CA ALA A 202 12.28 22.43 -4.35
C ALA A 202 13.50 22.49 -3.41
N HIS A 203 13.47 21.72 -2.32
CA HIS A 203 14.57 21.57 -1.37
C HIS A 203 15.87 21.17 -2.08
N VAL A 204 15.89 20.06 -2.83
CA VAL A 204 17.13 19.58 -3.44
C VAL A 204 17.62 20.50 -4.56
N LEU A 205 16.72 21.14 -5.31
CA LEU A 205 17.09 22.16 -6.31
C LEU A 205 17.79 23.34 -5.64
N LYS A 206 17.18 23.92 -4.59
CA LYS A 206 17.77 25.00 -3.80
C LYS A 206 19.12 24.60 -3.19
N ALA A 207 19.19 23.43 -2.55
CA ALA A 207 20.40 22.94 -1.88
C ALA A 207 21.59 22.72 -2.86
N THR A 208 21.29 22.52 -4.15
CA THR A 208 22.29 22.33 -5.21
C THR A 208 22.50 23.58 -6.08
N GLY A 209 22.04 24.74 -5.62
CA GLY A 209 22.27 26.04 -6.27
C GLY A 209 21.31 26.38 -7.42
N ARG A 210 20.34 25.50 -7.72
CA ARG A 210 19.36 25.67 -8.81
C ARG A 210 18.15 26.47 -8.34
N THR A 211 18.39 27.72 -7.96
CA THR A 211 17.42 28.59 -7.29
C THR A 211 16.44 29.28 -8.24
N LYS A 212 16.69 29.28 -9.55
CA LYS A 212 15.82 29.93 -10.55
C LYS A 212 14.79 28.99 -11.16
N CYS A 213 14.80 27.71 -10.78
CA CYS A 213 13.82 26.74 -11.25
C CYS A 213 12.38 27.13 -10.89
N LYS A 214 11.42 26.60 -11.64
CA LYS A 214 9.98 26.71 -11.35
C LYS A 214 9.36 25.33 -11.29
N ILE A 215 8.46 25.10 -10.34
CA ILE A 215 7.67 23.89 -10.23
C ILE A 215 6.20 24.28 -10.37
N ILE A 216 5.60 23.92 -11.50
CA ILE A 216 4.18 24.15 -11.79
C ILE A 216 3.41 22.89 -11.44
N VAL A 217 2.47 23.00 -10.50
CA VAL A 217 1.58 21.91 -10.12
C VAL A 217 0.24 22.09 -10.81
N LEU A 218 -0.07 21.22 -11.75
CA LEU A 218 -1.36 21.16 -12.44
C LEU A 218 -2.26 20.18 -11.69
N ASP A 219 -3.21 20.73 -10.93
CA ASP A 219 -4.06 19.94 -10.05
C ASP A 219 -5.50 19.92 -10.55
N PRO A 220 -6.10 18.73 -10.80
CA PRO A 220 -7.51 18.65 -11.17
C PRO A 220 -8.47 18.95 -9.99
N LYS A 221 -7.94 19.19 -8.78
CA LYS A 221 -8.73 19.40 -7.56
C LYS A 221 -8.76 20.89 -7.19
N GLU A 222 -9.90 21.35 -6.68
CA GLU A 222 -10.07 22.72 -6.15
C GLU A 222 -9.28 22.97 -4.86
N ALA A 223 -8.98 21.92 -4.10
CA ALA A 223 -8.18 21.99 -2.91
C ALA A 223 -7.43 20.67 -2.66
N PHE A 224 -6.39 20.73 -1.82
CA PHE A 224 -5.61 19.55 -1.47
C PHE A 224 -5.28 19.42 0.03
N SER A 225 -4.83 18.23 0.42
CA SER A 225 -4.53 17.90 1.81
C SER A 225 -3.42 18.81 2.35
N LYS A 226 -3.70 19.51 3.46
CA LYS A 226 -2.77 20.44 4.14
C LYS A 226 -2.39 21.67 3.29
N GLN A 227 -3.21 22.06 2.33
CA GLN A 227 -2.90 23.13 1.36
C GLN A 227 -2.37 24.42 1.98
N GLY A 228 -3.08 25.00 2.96
CA GLY A 228 -2.64 26.24 3.59
C GLY A 228 -1.27 26.13 4.28
N LEU A 229 -0.94 24.95 4.83
CA LEU A 229 0.37 24.72 5.45
C LEU A 229 1.47 24.59 4.40
N PHE A 230 1.24 23.81 3.34
CA PHE A 230 2.21 23.65 2.26
C PHE A 230 2.48 24.97 1.56
N GLN A 231 1.44 25.72 1.18
CA GLN A 231 1.59 27.01 0.51
C GLN A 231 2.33 28.03 1.39
N ALA A 232 2.03 28.08 2.68
CA ALA A 232 2.76 28.95 3.62
C ALA A 232 4.25 28.57 3.73
N SER A 233 4.56 27.28 3.88
CA SER A 233 5.95 26.82 3.94
C SER A 233 6.68 26.98 2.60
N TRP A 234 6.00 26.84 1.45
CA TRP A 234 6.60 27.11 0.13
C TRP A 234 6.95 28.59 -0.04
N GLU A 235 6.06 29.50 0.36
CA GLU A 235 6.35 30.94 0.32
C GLU A 235 7.53 31.29 1.23
N GLN A 236 7.60 30.68 2.41
CA GLN A 236 8.70 30.89 3.35
C GLN A 236 10.04 30.36 2.85
N HIS A 237 10.09 29.12 2.35
CA HIS A 237 11.35 28.42 2.08
C HIS A 237 11.81 28.50 0.63
N TYR A 238 10.86 28.64 -0.30
CA TYR A 238 11.05 28.58 -1.75
C TYR A 238 10.29 29.70 -2.48
N PRO A 239 10.44 30.98 -2.07
CA PRO A 239 9.65 32.09 -2.58
C PRO A 239 9.72 32.14 -4.11
N GLY A 240 8.55 32.10 -4.75
CA GLY A 240 8.40 32.12 -6.20
C GLY A 240 8.85 30.85 -6.94
N MET A 241 9.35 29.80 -6.29
CA MET A 241 9.75 28.57 -6.98
C MET A 241 8.56 27.67 -7.31
N VAL A 242 7.56 27.63 -6.43
CA VAL A 242 6.41 26.72 -6.55
C VAL A 242 5.15 27.49 -6.90
N GLU A 243 4.44 27.03 -7.91
CA GLU A 243 3.14 27.54 -8.32
C GLU A 243 2.13 26.39 -8.36
N TRP A 244 1.04 26.51 -7.61
CA TRP A 244 -0.06 25.54 -7.64
C TRP A 244 -1.25 26.10 -8.39
N LEU A 245 -1.68 25.38 -9.42
CA LEU A 245 -2.78 25.76 -10.29
C LEU A 245 -3.93 24.77 -10.11
N GLY A 246 -5.03 25.26 -9.54
CA GLY A 246 -6.30 24.53 -9.50
C GLY A 246 -7.05 24.56 -10.84
N PRO A 247 -8.10 23.75 -11.00
CA PRO A 247 -8.79 23.56 -12.29
C PRO A 247 -9.35 24.85 -12.91
N LYS A 248 -9.75 25.83 -12.09
CA LYS A 248 -10.22 27.14 -12.59
C LYS A 248 -9.13 28.00 -13.23
N VAL A 249 -7.86 27.73 -12.91
CA VAL A 249 -6.72 28.52 -13.39
C VAL A 249 -6.10 27.91 -14.65
N HIS A 250 -6.15 26.59 -14.82
CA HIS A 250 -5.57 25.91 -15.99
C HIS A 250 -6.59 25.33 -16.99
N ASP A 251 -7.89 25.26 -16.63
CA ASP A 251 -8.96 24.66 -17.46
C ASP A 251 -8.71 23.19 -17.88
N GLY A 252 -7.96 22.45 -17.06
CA GLY A 252 -7.65 21.04 -17.29
C GLY A 252 -6.44 20.81 -18.20
N VAL A 253 -5.74 19.69 -17.94
CA VAL A 253 -4.69 19.18 -18.85
C VAL A 253 -5.36 18.61 -20.10
N LYS A 254 -5.05 19.17 -21.27
CA LYS A 254 -5.59 18.73 -22.56
C LYS A 254 -4.73 17.62 -23.18
N SER A 255 -3.41 17.71 -23.04
CA SER A 255 -2.48 16.66 -23.47
C SER A 255 -1.08 16.84 -22.87
N VAL A 256 -0.30 15.76 -22.88
CA VAL A 256 1.15 15.80 -22.77
C VAL A 256 1.80 15.17 -24.01
N ASP A 257 3.01 15.62 -24.35
CA ASP A 257 3.85 15.01 -25.38
C ASP A 257 5.19 14.57 -24.77
N PRO A 258 5.36 13.26 -24.49
CA PRO A 258 6.59 12.69 -23.93
C PRO A 258 7.82 12.81 -24.84
N LYS A 259 7.67 13.09 -26.15
CA LYS A 259 8.81 13.27 -27.06
C LYS A 259 9.41 14.67 -26.96
N THR A 260 8.56 15.68 -26.75
CA THR A 260 8.97 17.10 -26.72
C THR A 260 8.98 17.68 -25.30
N ASN A 261 8.58 16.91 -24.29
CA ASN A 261 8.29 17.39 -22.94
C ASN A 261 7.37 18.61 -22.94
N THR A 262 6.28 18.52 -23.70
CA THR A 262 5.25 19.57 -23.76
C THR A 262 4.06 19.17 -22.90
N VAL A 263 3.50 20.12 -22.15
CA VAL A 263 2.24 19.97 -21.42
C VAL A 263 1.27 21.07 -21.86
N VAL A 264 0.10 20.67 -22.33
CA VAL A 264 -0.95 21.57 -22.84
C VAL A 264 -2.10 21.62 -21.83
N THR A 265 -2.47 22.81 -21.42
CA THR A 265 -3.66 23.08 -20.61
C THR A 265 -4.69 23.87 -21.43
N GLY A 266 -5.82 24.25 -20.85
CA GLY A 266 -6.80 25.08 -21.57
C GLY A 266 -6.31 26.51 -21.85
N PHE A 267 -5.39 27.04 -21.03
CA PHE A 267 -4.92 28.43 -21.17
C PHE A 267 -3.44 28.58 -21.48
N GLU A 268 -2.60 27.60 -21.14
CA GLU A 268 -1.14 27.68 -21.27
C GLU A 268 -0.56 26.43 -21.96
N THR A 269 0.55 26.61 -22.67
CA THR A 269 1.35 25.52 -23.25
C THR A 269 2.78 25.59 -22.74
N TYR A 270 3.11 24.71 -21.80
CA TYR A 270 4.47 24.57 -21.27
C TYR A 270 5.30 23.74 -22.25
N LYS A 271 6.20 24.39 -23.01
CA LYS A 271 7.11 23.73 -23.95
C LYS A 271 8.49 23.53 -23.34
N ASN A 272 9.23 22.53 -23.81
CA ASN A 272 10.61 22.24 -23.40
C ASN A 272 10.76 22.11 -21.87
N VAL A 273 9.77 21.48 -21.22
CA VAL A 273 9.80 21.29 -19.77
C VAL A 273 10.98 20.38 -19.42
N ALA A 274 11.78 20.78 -18.43
CA ALA A 274 12.98 20.04 -18.04
C ALA A 274 12.63 18.68 -17.39
N LEU A 275 11.51 18.62 -16.68
CA LEU A 275 10.97 17.40 -16.09
C LEU A 275 9.44 17.46 -16.00
N VAL A 276 8.76 16.45 -16.52
CA VAL A 276 7.32 16.25 -16.30
C VAL A 276 7.12 15.04 -15.39
N ASN A 277 6.52 15.25 -14.21
CA ASN A 277 6.12 14.18 -13.28
C ASN A 277 4.61 13.95 -13.40
N VAL A 278 4.20 12.81 -13.95
CA VAL A 278 2.79 12.49 -14.18
C VAL A 278 2.30 11.51 -13.13
N ILE A 279 1.38 11.92 -12.27
CA ILE A 279 0.73 11.03 -11.31
C ILE A 279 -0.70 10.78 -11.80
N PRO A 280 -0.96 9.65 -12.48
CA PRO A 280 -2.26 9.37 -13.08
C PRO A 280 -3.32 9.03 -12.02
N ALA A 281 -4.58 8.97 -12.45
CA ALA A 281 -5.65 8.35 -11.66
C ALA A 281 -5.31 6.89 -11.32
N GLN A 282 -5.92 6.37 -10.26
CA GLN A 282 -5.56 5.07 -9.68
C GLN A 282 -6.79 4.17 -9.52
N MET A 283 -6.54 2.88 -9.43
CA MET A 283 -7.54 1.84 -9.17
C MET A 283 -6.93 0.74 -8.31
N ALA A 284 -7.73 -0.20 -7.80
CA ALA A 284 -7.20 -1.37 -7.10
C ALA A 284 -6.31 -2.21 -8.03
N GLY A 285 -5.27 -2.83 -7.46
CA GLY A 285 -4.38 -3.72 -8.20
C GLY A 285 -5.13 -4.84 -8.94
N MET A 286 -4.61 -5.21 -10.11
CA MET A 286 -5.24 -6.08 -11.10
C MET A 286 -5.91 -7.33 -10.53
N ILE A 287 -5.23 -8.08 -9.66
CA ILE A 287 -5.75 -9.32 -9.08
C ILE A 287 -7.10 -9.14 -8.35
N ALA A 288 -7.34 -7.99 -7.73
CA ALA A 288 -8.63 -7.70 -7.08
C ALA A 288 -9.74 -7.39 -8.10
N ARG A 289 -9.38 -6.74 -9.21
CA ARG A 289 -10.31 -6.43 -10.32
C ARG A 289 -10.70 -7.70 -11.07
N GLU A 290 -9.72 -8.54 -11.41
CA GLU A 290 -9.94 -9.81 -12.12
C GLU A 290 -10.74 -10.81 -11.27
N ALA A 291 -10.55 -10.81 -9.95
CA ALA A 291 -11.36 -11.58 -9.01
C ALA A 291 -12.80 -11.00 -8.81
N LYS A 292 -13.16 -9.94 -9.53
CA LYS A 292 -14.47 -9.25 -9.46
C LYS A 292 -14.81 -8.79 -8.04
N LEU A 293 -13.81 -8.30 -7.31
CA LEU A 293 -13.97 -7.79 -5.94
C LEU A 293 -14.11 -6.27 -5.90
N THR A 294 -13.95 -5.57 -7.04
CA THR A 294 -14.14 -4.12 -7.16
C THR A 294 -15.56 -3.76 -7.56
N ASN A 295 -16.03 -2.58 -7.15
CA ASN A 295 -17.24 -1.96 -7.71
C ASN A 295 -16.90 -0.98 -8.86
N ALA A 296 -17.89 -0.20 -9.32
CA ALA A 296 -17.72 0.76 -10.42
C ALA A 296 -16.66 1.85 -10.17
N SER A 297 -16.26 2.11 -8.92
CA SER A 297 -15.17 3.04 -8.61
C SER A 297 -13.78 2.46 -8.97
N GLY A 298 -13.69 1.16 -9.24
CA GLY A 298 -12.41 0.45 -9.42
C GLY A 298 -11.71 0.07 -8.12
N PHE A 299 -12.37 0.23 -6.97
CA PHE A 299 -11.90 -0.19 -5.65
C PHE A 299 -12.88 -1.18 -4.99
N CYS A 300 -12.43 -1.84 -3.93
CA CYS A 300 -13.15 -2.96 -3.33
C CYS A 300 -13.98 -2.55 -2.11
N PRO A 301 -15.31 -2.75 -2.12
CA PRO A 301 -16.14 -2.59 -0.93
C PRO A 301 -15.80 -3.63 0.14
N ILE A 302 -15.78 -3.19 1.39
CA ILE A 302 -15.44 -4.01 2.56
C ILE A 302 -16.47 -3.83 3.67
N ASP A 303 -16.54 -4.79 4.59
CA ASP A 303 -17.17 -4.62 5.90
C ASP A 303 -16.21 -3.85 6.83
N PRO A 304 -16.58 -2.64 7.29
CA PRO A 304 -15.71 -1.82 8.12
C PRO A 304 -15.44 -2.40 9.50
N ALA A 305 -16.20 -3.38 9.99
CA ALA A 305 -15.94 -4.01 11.29
C ALA A 305 -14.90 -5.13 11.22
N SER A 306 -14.60 -5.64 10.02
CA SER A 306 -13.76 -6.83 9.85
C SER A 306 -12.73 -6.78 8.75
N MET A 307 -12.83 -5.83 7.82
CA MET A 307 -12.10 -5.77 6.55
C MET A 307 -12.42 -6.90 5.56
N LYS A 308 -13.46 -7.71 5.81
CA LYS A 308 -13.94 -8.70 4.83
C LYS A 308 -14.42 -8.01 3.56
N SER A 309 -14.24 -8.67 2.42
CA SER A 309 -14.88 -8.28 1.17
C SER A 309 -16.39 -8.29 1.34
N ALA A 310 -17.06 -7.25 0.86
CA ALA A 310 -18.53 -7.23 0.83
C ALA A 310 -19.11 -8.36 -0.05
N SER A 311 -18.30 -8.90 -0.96
CA SER A 311 -18.70 -9.93 -1.92
C SER A 311 -18.31 -11.35 -1.51
N ASP A 312 -17.41 -11.53 -0.52
CA ASP A 312 -16.92 -12.84 -0.08
C ASP A 312 -16.46 -12.84 1.39
N PRO A 313 -17.09 -13.59 2.29
CA PRO A 313 -16.73 -13.61 3.71
C PRO A 313 -15.41 -14.32 4.02
N ASN A 314 -14.80 -15.02 3.05
CA ASN A 314 -13.49 -15.66 3.21
C ASN A 314 -12.32 -14.82 2.70
N ILE A 315 -12.61 -13.65 2.11
CA ILE A 315 -11.61 -12.75 1.55
C ILE A 315 -11.59 -11.46 2.37
N PHE A 316 -10.39 -10.98 2.70
CA PHE A 316 -10.16 -9.71 3.38
C PHE A 316 -9.40 -8.78 2.44
N ILE A 317 -9.81 -7.52 2.35
CA ILE A 317 -9.21 -6.57 1.41
C ILE A 317 -8.63 -5.40 2.18
N LEU A 318 -7.32 -5.17 2.01
CA LEU A 318 -6.55 -4.24 2.83
C LEU A 318 -5.88 -3.15 2.00
N GLY A 319 -5.57 -2.04 2.68
CA GLY A 319 -4.80 -0.92 2.14
C GLY A 319 -5.51 -0.24 0.98
N ASP A 320 -4.72 0.23 0.02
CA ASP A 320 -5.21 1.12 -1.04
C ASP A 320 -6.27 0.48 -1.96
N ALA A 321 -6.37 -0.84 -2.01
CA ALA A 321 -7.38 -1.52 -2.82
C ALA A 321 -8.80 -1.35 -2.23
N SER A 322 -8.91 -1.14 -0.91
CA SER A 322 -10.18 -1.07 -0.19
C SER A 322 -10.90 0.28 -0.31
N ILE A 323 -12.22 0.26 -0.12
CA ILE A 323 -13.07 1.43 0.13
C ILE A 323 -13.22 1.57 1.65
N ALA A 324 -12.29 2.30 2.28
CA ALA A 324 -12.14 2.38 3.73
C ALA A 324 -12.79 3.64 4.35
N GLY A 325 -13.91 4.12 3.77
CA GLY A 325 -14.60 5.31 4.27
C GLY A 325 -13.70 6.55 4.37
N ASP A 326 -13.64 7.13 5.56
CA ASP A 326 -12.89 8.37 5.83
C ASP A 326 -11.38 8.13 5.97
N MET A 327 -10.90 6.88 6.06
CA MET A 327 -9.46 6.60 6.14
C MET A 327 -8.77 6.86 4.79
N PRO A 328 -7.61 7.56 4.79
CA PRO A 328 -6.86 7.75 3.56
C PRO A 328 -6.18 6.46 3.11
N LYS A 329 -5.90 6.37 1.81
CA LYS A 329 -5.08 5.31 1.22
C LYS A 329 -3.60 5.53 1.59
N SER A 330 -3.16 5.06 2.76
CA SER A 330 -1.81 5.27 3.29
C SER A 330 -1.20 3.98 3.85
N ALA A 331 0.12 3.98 4.04
CA ALA A 331 0.81 2.86 4.68
C ALA A 331 0.33 2.63 6.13
N PHE A 332 0.08 3.71 6.89
CA PHE A 332 -0.39 3.61 8.26
C PHE A 332 -1.82 3.06 8.32
N ALA A 333 -2.70 3.53 7.43
CA ALA A 333 -4.05 2.99 7.30
C ALA A 333 -4.03 1.50 6.95
N ALA A 334 -3.21 1.09 5.97
CA ALA A 334 -3.06 -0.29 5.56
C ALA A 334 -2.55 -1.19 6.71
N ASN A 335 -1.55 -0.73 7.47
CA ASN A 335 -1.05 -1.41 8.67
C ASN A 335 -2.14 -1.55 9.75
N SER A 336 -2.90 -0.47 10.00
CA SER A 336 -3.99 -0.48 10.98
C SER A 336 -5.11 -1.44 10.59
N GLN A 337 -5.48 -1.46 9.31
CA GLN A 337 -6.48 -2.38 8.75
C GLN A 337 -6.04 -3.84 8.85
N ALA A 338 -4.75 -4.11 8.58
CA ALA A 338 -4.18 -5.44 8.67
C ALA A 338 -4.27 -6.05 10.07
N LYS A 339 -4.10 -5.23 11.12
CA LYS A 339 -4.24 -5.67 12.51
C LYS A 339 -5.68 -6.05 12.86
N VAL A 340 -6.66 -5.30 12.36
CA VAL A 340 -8.07 -5.67 12.50
C VAL A 340 -8.37 -6.97 11.77
N ALA A 341 -7.95 -7.11 10.52
CA ALA A 341 -8.16 -8.33 9.75
C ALA A 341 -7.48 -9.55 10.38
N ALA A 342 -6.25 -9.41 10.89
CA ALA A 342 -5.53 -10.48 11.59
C ALA A 342 -6.27 -10.97 12.84
N ASN A 343 -6.83 -10.04 13.62
CA ASN A 343 -7.64 -10.35 14.80
C ASN A 343 -8.91 -11.14 14.43
N VAL A 344 -9.62 -10.73 13.37
CA VAL A 344 -10.81 -11.45 12.86
C VAL A 344 -10.44 -12.84 12.32
N ILE A 345 -9.43 -12.92 11.46
CA ILE A 345 -8.99 -14.19 10.85
C ILE A 345 -8.59 -15.21 11.93
N ARG A 346 -7.84 -14.78 12.94
CA ARG A 346 -7.46 -15.66 14.06
C ARG A 346 -8.68 -16.10 14.85
N ASN A 347 -9.60 -15.20 15.17
CA ASN A 347 -10.83 -15.58 15.87
C ASN A 347 -11.62 -16.64 15.09
N GLU A 348 -11.78 -16.46 13.78
CA GLU A 348 -12.55 -17.40 12.95
C GLU A 348 -11.88 -18.77 12.78
N LEU A 349 -10.55 -18.83 12.79
CA LEU A 349 -9.81 -20.06 12.53
C LEU A 349 -9.39 -20.80 13.81
N THR A 350 -9.24 -20.11 14.94
CA THR A 350 -8.72 -20.69 16.19
C THR A 350 -9.58 -20.41 17.41
N GLY A 351 -10.64 -19.61 17.29
CA GLY A 351 -11.46 -19.19 18.44
C GLY A 351 -10.77 -18.19 19.36
N SER A 352 -9.65 -17.57 18.93
CA SER A 352 -8.96 -16.56 19.74
C SER A 352 -9.88 -15.38 20.07
N ARG A 353 -9.64 -14.70 21.19
CA ARG A 353 -10.44 -13.52 21.60
C ARG A 353 -10.52 -12.48 20.47
N LEU A 354 -11.75 -12.06 20.17
CA LEU A 354 -12.03 -10.99 19.21
C LEU A 354 -12.13 -9.64 19.93
N PHE A 355 -11.33 -8.67 19.48
CA PHE A 355 -11.43 -7.27 19.92
C PHE A 355 -12.24 -6.41 18.93
N PRO A 356 -12.97 -5.37 19.39
CA PRO A 356 -13.63 -4.42 18.50
C PRO A 356 -12.64 -3.73 17.55
N ALA A 357 -13.07 -3.51 16.31
CA ALA A 357 -12.26 -2.82 15.32
C ALA A 357 -12.04 -1.35 15.71
N LYS A 358 -10.76 -0.95 15.78
CA LYS A 358 -10.31 0.42 15.97
C LYS A 358 -9.19 0.67 14.96
N TYR A 359 -9.19 1.86 14.38
CA TYR A 359 -8.22 2.23 13.37
C TYR A 359 -7.54 3.56 13.70
N THR A 360 -6.32 3.73 13.20
CA THR A 360 -5.59 4.99 13.28
C THR A 360 -4.84 5.26 11.98
N ASN A 361 -4.63 6.55 11.71
CA ASN A 361 -3.77 6.99 10.62
C ASN A 361 -3.13 8.33 10.96
N THR A 362 -1.87 8.49 10.58
CA THR A 362 -1.21 9.80 10.45
C THR A 362 -0.40 9.84 9.16
N CYS A 363 -0.40 11.00 8.49
CA CYS A 363 0.44 11.28 7.34
C CYS A 363 1.27 12.53 7.61
N TRP A 364 2.56 12.31 7.87
CA TRP A 364 3.57 13.36 7.93
C TRP A 364 3.99 13.78 6.52
N SER A 365 4.45 15.02 6.40
CA SER A 365 5.11 15.53 5.22
C SER A 365 6.27 16.42 5.63
N LEU A 366 7.46 16.11 5.15
CA LEU A 366 8.61 17.01 5.29
C LEU A 366 8.50 18.11 4.24
N VAL A 367 8.65 19.37 4.66
CA VAL A 367 8.65 20.50 3.72
C VAL A 367 10.07 21.03 3.52
N GLU A 368 10.80 21.24 4.61
CA GLU A 368 12.21 21.65 4.63
C GLU A 368 12.87 21.03 5.88
N THR A 369 14.18 21.15 6.01
CA THR A 369 14.95 20.78 7.19
C THR A 369 14.37 21.47 8.42
N ASP A 370 14.05 20.66 9.43
CA ASP A 370 13.38 21.06 10.67
C ASP A 370 11.95 21.63 10.48
N ASP A 371 11.34 21.46 9.29
CA ASP A 371 9.96 21.86 9.00
C ASP A 371 9.11 20.70 8.44
N ALA A 372 8.36 20.04 9.32
CA ALA A 372 7.41 18.99 8.95
C ALA A 372 5.99 19.25 9.47
N ILE A 373 5.01 18.77 8.72
CA ILE A 373 3.57 18.96 8.99
C ILE A 373 2.81 17.63 8.95
N LYS A 374 1.83 17.45 9.84
CA LYS A 374 1.06 16.19 9.95
C LYS A 374 -0.45 16.39 9.91
N VAL A 375 -1.15 15.35 9.47
CA VAL A 375 -2.60 15.20 9.56
C VAL A 375 -2.90 13.76 9.97
N GLY A 376 -3.87 13.55 10.86
CA GLY A 376 -4.18 12.22 11.35
C GLY A 376 -5.49 12.15 12.11
N GLY A 377 -5.76 10.98 12.67
CA GLY A 377 -6.97 10.74 13.43
C GLY A 377 -7.12 9.30 13.92
N ALA A 378 -8.20 9.11 14.69
CA ALA A 378 -8.73 7.81 15.09
C ALA A 378 -10.04 7.54 14.33
N TYR A 379 -10.30 6.26 14.04
CA TYR A 379 -11.44 5.86 13.23
C TYR A 379 -12.06 4.57 13.74
N GLU A 380 -13.36 4.42 13.51
CA GLU A 380 -14.16 3.29 13.96
C GLU A 380 -15.22 2.90 12.92
N PRO A 381 -15.71 1.64 12.93
CA PRO A 381 -16.86 1.26 12.11
C PRO A 381 -18.10 2.03 12.56
N LYS A 382 -18.73 2.76 11.64
CA LYS A 382 -19.99 3.47 11.87
C LYS A 382 -20.76 3.61 10.56
N ASP A 383 -22.06 3.33 10.58
CA ASP A 383 -22.97 3.48 9.44
C ASP A 383 -22.48 2.78 8.15
N GLY A 384 -21.91 1.57 8.30
CA GLY A 384 -21.43 0.78 7.16
C GLY A 384 -20.13 1.26 6.52
N LYS A 385 -19.43 2.22 7.11
CA LYS A 385 -18.08 2.66 6.70
C LYS A 385 -17.13 2.82 7.88
N ILE A 386 -15.84 2.96 7.62
CA ILE A 386 -14.89 3.41 8.63
C ILE A 386 -15.00 4.94 8.71
N SER A 387 -15.41 5.45 9.87
CA SER A 387 -15.65 6.88 10.09
C SER A 387 -14.64 7.46 11.07
N ALA A 388 -14.20 8.70 10.84
CA ALA A 388 -13.33 9.40 11.79
C ALA A 388 -14.08 9.68 13.10
N THR A 389 -13.47 9.35 14.24
CA THR A 389 -13.96 9.71 15.58
C THR A 389 -13.23 10.92 16.13
N GLU A 390 -11.97 11.10 15.72
CA GLU A 390 -11.13 12.25 16.07
C GLU A 390 -10.23 12.58 14.88
N THR A 391 -9.99 13.86 14.62
CA THR A 391 -9.00 14.31 13.62
C THR A 391 -8.12 15.42 14.18
N TYR A 392 -6.89 15.48 13.70
CA TYR A 392 -5.96 16.57 13.99
C TYR A 392 -5.16 16.95 12.74
N LEU A 393 -4.75 18.22 12.72
CA LEU A 393 -3.97 18.83 11.66
C LEU A 393 -2.98 19.80 12.30
N SER A 394 -1.74 19.79 11.81
CA SER A 394 -0.75 20.82 12.16
C SER A 394 -1.31 22.23 11.96
N LYS A 395 -1.03 23.15 12.88
CA LYS A 395 -1.53 24.54 12.76
C LYS A 395 -0.55 25.43 12.00
N PRO A 396 -1.02 26.48 11.28
CA PRO A 396 -0.14 27.48 10.68
C PRO A 396 0.69 28.24 11.73
N THR A 397 0.18 28.33 12.97
CA THR A 397 0.80 29.05 14.10
C THR A 397 1.78 28.20 14.92
N GLU A 398 2.10 26.97 14.49
CA GLU A 398 3.10 26.14 15.17
C GLU A 398 4.49 26.78 15.05
N ASP A 399 5.23 26.83 16.16
CA ASP A 399 6.58 27.36 16.17
C ASP A 399 7.60 26.38 15.54
N ALA A 400 8.81 26.89 15.29
CA ALA A 400 9.88 26.10 14.67
C ALA A 400 10.27 24.86 15.50
N ALA A 401 10.19 24.94 16.84
CA ALA A 401 10.46 23.82 17.71
C ALA A 401 9.43 22.69 17.55
N THR A 402 8.15 23.04 17.42
CA THR A 402 7.05 22.09 17.16
C THR A 402 7.16 21.46 15.78
N ARG A 403 7.51 22.24 14.75
CA ARG A 403 7.75 21.73 13.39
C ARG A 403 8.93 20.75 13.34
N LYS A 404 10.02 21.07 14.04
CA LYS A 404 11.19 20.20 14.20
C LYS A 404 10.84 18.91 14.95
N GLN A 405 10.06 19.01 16.02
CA GLN A 405 9.56 17.84 16.76
C GLN A 405 8.69 16.96 15.86
N THR A 406 7.84 17.56 15.01
CA THR A 406 7.03 16.83 14.03
C THR A 406 7.89 16.08 13.00
N GLN A 407 9.07 16.60 12.64
CA GLN A 407 10.02 15.86 11.81
C GLN A 407 10.62 14.66 12.57
N ALA A 408 11.00 14.85 13.83
CA ALA A 408 11.51 13.75 14.66
C ALA A 408 10.46 12.63 14.80
N GLU A 409 9.19 12.98 15.01
CA GLU A 409 8.08 12.03 14.99
C GLU A 409 7.95 11.31 13.64
N ASN A 410 8.09 12.00 12.52
CA ASN A 410 8.04 11.40 11.18
C ASN A 410 9.13 10.32 11.00
N MET A 411 10.36 10.61 11.45
CA MET A 411 11.46 9.64 11.41
C MET A 411 11.22 8.46 12.34
N GLY A 412 10.74 8.72 13.56
CA GLY A 412 10.40 7.68 14.52
C GLY A 412 9.26 6.78 14.04
N TRP A 413 8.23 7.37 13.43
CA TRP A 413 7.12 6.64 12.81
C TRP A 413 7.61 5.70 11.72
N TYR A 414 8.49 6.18 10.84
CA TYR A 414 9.02 5.36 9.75
C TYR A 414 9.78 4.12 10.27
N SER A 415 10.70 4.32 11.21
CA SER A 415 11.42 3.21 11.85
C SER A 415 10.47 2.25 12.56
N GLY A 416 9.45 2.78 13.24
CA GLY A 416 8.44 1.99 13.95
C GLY A 416 7.57 1.17 13.02
N ILE A 417 7.01 1.76 11.96
CA ILE A 417 6.11 1.05 11.04
C ILE A 417 6.84 0.01 10.19
N VAL A 418 8.06 0.29 9.74
CA VAL A 418 8.90 -0.67 9.01
C VAL A 418 9.22 -1.87 9.90
N THR A 419 9.64 -1.63 11.15
CA THR A 419 9.89 -2.68 12.14
C THR A 419 8.62 -3.48 12.39
N ASP A 420 7.48 -2.81 12.59
CA ASP A 420 6.21 -3.48 12.82
C ASP A 420 5.76 -4.35 11.63
N MET A 421 6.13 -3.98 10.40
CA MET A 421 5.82 -4.73 9.19
C MET A 421 6.73 -5.92 8.95
N PHE A 422 8.05 -5.76 9.08
CA PHE A 422 9.03 -6.73 8.55
C PHE A 422 9.86 -7.48 9.60
N ASN A 423 10.02 -6.93 10.81
CA ASN A 423 10.94 -7.44 11.85
C ASN A 423 10.20 -7.94 13.08
#